data_AF-A0A842Q3T6-F1
#
_entry.id   AF-A0A842Q3T6-F1
#
_cell.length_a   1.000
_cell.length_b   1.000
_cell.length_c   1.000
_cell.angle_alpha   90.00
_cell.angle_beta   90.00
_cell.angle_gamma   90.00
#
_symmetry.space_group_name_H-M   'P 1'
#
loop_
_entity.id
_entity.type
_entity.pdbx_description
1 polymer ?
#
loop_
_entity_poly.entity_id
_entity_poly.type
_entity_poly.pdbx_seq_one_letter_code
_entity_poly.pdbx_strand_id
1 'polypeptide(L)'
;MSPQVIWLEPEHFESAKEISDRNLSETRQWTIYLNALALIGFEQWLKERIPNIKINRHKCSIFQSDSANVTDVVCYLSVGEFHLCLIIVDNLIDDFVNVPKEIITSLKQLAHFYVLIEVLEEE
;
A
#
# COMPACT_ATOMS: atom_id res chain seq x y z
N MET A 1 14.12 15.19 6.25
CA MET A 1 14.74 13.85 6.11
C MET A 1 14.55 13.44 4.66
N SER A 2 15.55 12.85 4.01
CA SER A 2 15.39 12.33 2.65
C SER A 2 14.55 11.04 2.66
N PRO A 3 13.69 10.81 1.65
CA PRO A 3 12.98 9.54 1.52
C PRO A 3 13.94 8.34 1.49
N GLN A 4 13.46 7.19 1.95
CA GLN A 4 14.16 5.91 1.81
C GLN A 4 13.64 5.23 0.54
N VAL A 5 14.53 4.57 -0.19
CA VAL A 5 14.21 3.92 -1.47
C VAL A 5 14.43 2.41 -1.34
N ILE A 6 13.57 1.63 -1.99
CA ILE A 6 13.77 0.21 -2.24
C ILE A 6 13.53 -0.10 -3.71
N TRP A 7 14.38 -0.95 -4.27
CA TRP A 7 14.25 -1.40 -5.65
C TRP A 7 13.31 -2.59 -5.72
N LEU A 8 12.44 -2.59 -6.73
CA LEU A 8 11.55 -3.70 -7.02
C LEU A 8 12.17 -4.57 -8.12
N GLU A 9 12.25 -5.86 -7.84
CA GLU A 9 12.59 -6.90 -8.82
C GLU A 9 11.39 -7.26 -9.73
N PRO A 10 11.62 -7.85 -10.92
CA PRO A 10 10.57 -8.24 -11.88
C PRO A 10 9.41 -9.05 -11.27
N GLU A 11 9.70 -9.94 -10.33
CA GLU A 11 8.71 -10.81 -9.68
C GLU A 11 7.69 -10.00 -8.86
N HIS A 12 8.06 -8.82 -8.38
CA HIS A 12 7.13 -7.92 -7.69
C HIS A 12 6.10 -7.32 -8.66
N PHE A 13 6.53 -6.99 -9.89
CA PHE A 13 5.63 -6.48 -10.93
C PHE A 13 4.66 -7.55 -11.40
N GLU A 14 5.13 -8.80 -11.56
CA GLU A 14 4.27 -9.95 -11.87
C GLU A 14 3.22 -10.16 -10.77
N SER A 15 3.65 -10.16 -9.50
CA SER A 15 2.75 -10.29 -8.35
C SER A 15 1.72 -9.14 -8.29
N ALA A 16 2.14 -7.91 -8.55
CA ALA A 16 1.24 -6.75 -8.57
C ALA A 16 0.20 -6.86 -9.69
N LYS A 17 0.61 -7.34 -10.88
CA LYS A 17 -0.30 -7.63 -12.01
C LYS A 17 -1.34 -8.65 -11.61
N GLU A 18 -0.94 -9.78 -11.02
CA GLU A 18 -1.87 -10.82 -10.55
C GLU A 18 -2.88 -10.29 -9.51
N ILE A 19 -2.45 -9.42 -8.58
CA ILE A 19 -3.33 -8.83 -7.57
C ILE A 19 -4.35 -7.87 -8.20
N SER A 20 -3.91 -7.14 -9.23
CA SER A 20 -4.68 -6.11 -9.95
C SER A 20 -5.61 -6.68 -11.01
N ASP A 21 -5.36 -7.90 -11.49
CA ASP A 21 -6.14 -8.58 -12.52
C ASP A 21 -7.52 -9.02 -11.98
N ARG A 22 -8.41 -8.04 -11.95
CA ARG A 22 -9.81 -8.17 -11.52
C ARG A 22 -10.69 -7.61 -12.62
N ASN A 23 -11.92 -8.12 -12.73
CA ASN A 23 -12.90 -7.61 -13.70
C ASN A 23 -13.44 -6.22 -13.27
N LEU A 24 -12.59 -5.19 -13.39
CA LEU A 24 -12.79 -3.79 -13.01
C LEU A 24 -12.38 -2.87 -14.18
N SER A 25 -12.67 -1.58 -14.10
CA SER A 25 -12.19 -0.60 -15.09
C SER A 25 -10.66 -0.46 -15.04
N GLU A 26 -10.05 -0.08 -16.16
CA GLU A 26 -8.59 0.14 -16.29
C GLU A 26 -8.03 1.04 -15.19
N THR A 27 -8.68 2.19 -14.92
CA THR A 27 -8.27 3.10 -13.84
C THR A 27 -8.23 2.43 -12.47
N ARG A 28 -9.20 1.56 -12.18
CA ARG A 28 -9.26 0.85 -10.88
C ARG A 28 -8.21 -0.26 -10.81
N GLN A 29 -7.97 -0.96 -11.91
CA GLN A 29 -6.89 -1.94 -12.01
C GLN A 29 -5.53 -1.27 -11.79
N TRP A 30 -5.31 -0.12 -12.44
CA TRP A 30 -4.11 0.69 -12.27
C TRP A 30 -3.87 1.10 -10.82
N THR A 31 -4.88 1.66 -10.14
CA THR A 31 -4.76 1.99 -8.70
C THR A 31 -4.44 0.74 -7.86
N ILE A 32 -5.08 -0.40 -8.11
CA ILE A 32 -4.78 -1.64 -7.38
C ILE A 32 -3.35 -2.11 -7.66
N TYR A 33 -2.87 -1.98 -8.89
CA TYR A 33 -1.51 -2.31 -9.29
C TYR A 33 -0.48 -1.45 -8.53
N LEU A 34 -0.63 -0.12 -8.51
CA LEU A 34 0.25 0.77 -7.76
C LEU A 34 0.20 0.47 -6.24
N ASN A 35 -0.99 0.25 -5.69
CA ASN A 35 -1.16 -0.15 -4.30
C ASN A 35 -0.47 -1.50 -3.98
N ALA A 36 -0.49 -2.44 -4.93
CA ALA A 36 0.17 -3.72 -4.77
C ALA A 36 1.70 -3.57 -4.80
N LEU A 37 2.25 -2.77 -5.72
CA LEU A 37 3.67 -2.45 -5.75
C LEU A 37 4.13 -1.79 -4.45
N ALA A 38 3.39 -0.79 -3.96
CA ALA A 38 3.67 -0.11 -2.70
C ALA A 38 3.67 -1.08 -1.51
N LEU A 39 2.67 -1.96 -1.43
CA LEU A 39 2.59 -2.98 -0.39
C LEU A 39 3.79 -3.94 -0.44
N ILE A 40 4.06 -4.52 -1.61
CA ILE A 40 5.14 -5.50 -1.79
C ILE A 40 6.50 -4.88 -1.47
N GLY A 41 6.80 -3.70 -2.00
CA GLY A 41 8.03 -2.98 -1.75
C GLY A 41 8.21 -2.61 -0.27
N PHE A 42 7.15 -2.12 0.38
CA PHE A 42 7.20 -1.78 1.79
C PHE A 42 7.51 -3.00 2.68
N GLU A 43 6.95 -4.16 2.34
CA GLU A 43 7.19 -5.38 3.10
C GLU A 43 8.61 -5.92 2.88
N GLN A 44 9.16 -5.81 1.67
CA GLN A 44 10.56 -6.10 1.43
C GLN A 44 11.45 -5.16 2.26
N TRP A 45 11.15 -3.86 2.25
CA TRP A 45 11.91 -2.84 2.99
C TRP A 45 11.92 -3.10 4.49
N LEU A 46 10.80 -3.57 5.04
CA LEU A 46 10.69 -4.00 6.44
C LEU A 46 11.51 -5.25 6.72
N LYS A 47 11.42 -6.28 5.86
CA LYS A 47 12.13 -7.56 6.04
C LYS A 47 13.64 -7.41 5.94
N GLU A 48 14.16 -6.53 5.09
CA GLU A 48 15.60 -6.25 5.01
C GLU A 48 16.17 -5.67 6.31
N ARG A 49 15.34 -4.91 7.05
CA ARG A 49 15.75 -4.25 8.31
C ARG A 49 15.43 -5.08 9.54
N ILE A 50 14.34 -5.84 9.50
CA ILE A 50 13.85 -6.66 10.60
C ILE A 50 13.50 -8.04 10.02
N PRO A 51 14.48 -8.94 9.82
CA PRO A 51 14.27 -10.21 9.12
C PRO A 51 13.17 -11.11 9.69
N ASN A 52 12.96 -11.04 11.01
CA ASN A 52 11.96 -11.85 11.71
C ASN A 52 10.63 -11.11 11.95
N ILE A 53 10.38 -10.01 11.23
CA ILE A 53 9.15 -9.24 11.39
C ILE A 53 7.94 -10.05 10.90
N LYS A 54 6.91 -10.13 11.74
CA LYS A 54 5.66 -10.80 11.38
C LYS A 54 4.78 -9.83 10.61
N ILE A 55 4.57 -10.10 9.33
CA ILE A 55 3.67 -9.32 8.47
C ILE A 55 2.47 -10.19 8.11
N ASN A 56 1.26 -9.67 8.31
CA ASN A 56 0.02 -10.35 7.97
C ASN A 56 -0.84 -9.47 7.06
N ARG A 57 -1.09 -10.00 5.85
CA ARG A 57 -1.83 -9.35 4.77
C ARG A 57 -3.31 -9.72 4.72
N HIS A 58 -3.78 -10.69 5.49
CA HIS A 58 -5.12 -11.29 5.32
C HIS A 58 -6.27 -10.29 5.45
N LYS A 59 -6.07 -9.21 6.21
CA LYS A 59 -7.07 -8.17 6.39
C LYS A 59 -6.83 -6.93 5.52
N CYS A 60 -5.75 -6.88 4.73
CA CYS A 60 -5.45 -5.68 3.95
C CYS A 60 -6.59 -5.34 3.01
N SER A 61 -6.94 -4.05 2.95
CA SER A 61 -8.07 -3.54 2.15
C SER A 61 -7.98 -3.96 0.69
N ILE A 62 -6.77 -4.02 0.13
CA ILE A 62 -6.53 -4.42 -1.25
C ILE A 62 -7.03 -5.84 -1.58
N PHE A 63 -7.04 -6.78 -0.63
CA PHE A 63 -7.49 -8.17 -0.87
C PHE A 63 -8.97 -8.39 -0.57
N GLN A 64 -9.70 -7.38 -0.10
CA GLN A 64 -11.12 -7.50 0.21
C GLN A 64 -11.94 -7.37 -1.08
N SER A 65 -12.98 -8.20 -1.20
CA SER A 65 -13.84 -8.34 -2.39
C SER A 65 -14.78 -7.15 -2.64
N ASP A 66 -14.96 -6.27 -1.65
CA ASP A 66 -15.77 -5.05 -1.78
C ASP A 66 -15.01 -3.96 -2.53
N SER A 67 -14.87 -4.19 -3.84
CA SER A 67 -14.33 -3.29 -4.87
C SER A 67 -15.06 -1.95 -5.04
N ALA A 68 -16.01 -1.62 -4.16
CA ALA A 68 -16.78 -0.39 -4.23
C ALA A 68 -15.92 0.86 -3.98
N ASN A 69 -14.86 0.74 -3.17
CA ASN A 69 -14.03 1.86 -2.71
C ASN A 69 -12.54 1.59 -2.96
N VAL A 70 -12.16 1.32 -4.22
CA VAL A 70 -10.74 1.36 -4.61
C VAL A 70 -10.24 2.78 -4.35
N THR A 71 -9.24 2.90 -3.49
CA THR A 71 -8.62 4.16 -3.06
C THR A 71 -7.11 4.01 -3.14
N ASP A 72 -6.36 5.11 -3.15
CA ASP A 72 -4.89 5.12 -3.19
C ASP A 72 -4.29 4.78 -1.81
N VAL A 73 -4.95 3.89 -1.08
CA VAL A 73 -4.65 3.60 0.32
C VAL A 73 -4.79 2.11 0.61
N VAL A 74 -3.74 1.53 1.21
CA VAL A 74 -3.70 0.13 1.68
C VAL A 74 -3.75 0.12 3.20
N CYS A 75 -4.93 -0.09 3.76
CA CYS A 75 -5.12 -0.16 5.21
C CYS A 75 -5.15 -1.60 5.73
N TYR A 76 -5.01 -1.72 7.06
CA TYR A 76 -5.04 -2.98 7.82
C TYR A 76 -3.89 -3.94 7.51
N LEU A 77 -2.74 -3.40 7.12
CA LEU A 77 -1.50 -4.17 7.13
C LEU A 77 -1.08 -4.42 8.58
N SER A 78 -1.04 -5.67 8.99
CA SER A 78 -0.62 -6.01 10.35
C SER A 78 0.89 -6.30 10.38
N VAL A 79 1.62 -5.56 11.21
CA VAL A 79 3.06 -5.69 11.43
C VAL A 79 3.31 -5.90 12.92
N GLY A 80 3.54 -7.15 13.32
CA GLY A 80 3.47 -7.55 14.74
C GLY A 80 2.08 -7.25 15.32
N GLU A 81 2.04 -6.48 16.41
CA GLU A 81 0.80 -6.02 17.04
C GLU A 81 0.27 -4.70 16.46
N PHE A 82 0.96 -4.13 15.46
CA PHE A 82 0.59 -2.84 14.88
C PHE A 82 -0.24 -2.98 13.61
N HIS A 83 -1.22 -2.08 13.45
CA HIS A 83 -1.96 -1.90 12.21
C HIS A 83 -1.42 -0.66 11.50
N LEU A 84 -0.97 -0.85 10.27
CA LEU A 84 -0.46 0.20 9.42
C LEU A 84 -1.48 0.50 8.32
N CYS A 85 -1.46 1.75 7.86
CA CYS A 85 -2.11 2.14 6.63
C CYS A 85 -1.12 2.88 5.71
N LEU A 86 -0.93 2.34 4.51
CA LEU A 86 -0.04 2.89 3.49
C LEU A 86 -0.86 3.84 2.62
N ILE A 87 -0.39 5.07 2.48
CA ILE A 87 -1.00 6.11 1.65
C ILE A 87 -0.08 6.29 0.46
N ILE A 88 -0.57 5.94 -0.72
CA ILE A 88 0.17 6.04 -1.96
C ILE A 88 -0.02 7.47 -2.49
N VAL A 89 1.08 8.11 -2.84
CA VAL A 89 1.11 9.48 -3.35
C VAL A 89 1.91 9.53 -4.65
N ASP A 90 1.57 10.49 -5.49
CA ASP A 90 2.31 10.72 -6.74
C ASP A 90 3.72 11.27 -6.45
N ASN A 91 3.87 12.06 -5.37
CA ASN A 91 5.12 12.74 -5.04
C ASN A 91 5.28 12.93 -3.53
N LEU A 92 6.35 12.38 -2.95
CA LEU A 92 6.63 12.50 -1.51
C LEU A 92 7.09 13.90 -1.06
N ILE A 93 7.52 14.77 -1.98
CA ILE A 93 7.99 16.12 -1.64
C ILE A 93 6.88 17.18 -1.66
N ASP A 94 5.64 16.79 -1.96
CA ASP A 94 4.51 17.71 -1.93
C ASP A 94 4.23 18.20 -0.50
N ASP A 95 3.92 19.51 -0.37
CA ASP A 95 3.66 20.14 0.94
C ASP A 95 2.41 19.58 1.64
N PHE A 96 1.48 19.00 0.86
CA PHE A 96 0.21 18.48 1.35
C PHE A 96 -0.14 17.16 0.67
N VAL A 97 -0.72 16.24 1.44
CA VAL A 97 -1.25 14.97 0.93
C VAL A 97 -2.75 14.89 1.22
N ASN A 98 -3.53 14.49 0.22
CA ASN A 98 -4.95 14.23 0.39
C ASN A 98 -5.15 12.83 0.98
N VAL A 99 -5.88 12.74 2.10
CA VAL A 99 -6.20 11.46 2.74
C VAL A 99 -7.71 11.36 2.93
N PRO A 100 -8.35 10.24 2.52
CA PRO A 100 -9.77 10.01 2.76
C PRO A 100 -10.11 10.13 4.25
N LYS A 101 -11.14 10.93 4.56
CA LYS A 101 -11.53 11.24 5.95
C LYS A 101 -11.89 9.98 6.74
N GLU A 102 -12.49 9.00 6.08
CA GLU A 102 -12.95 7.74 6.67
C GLU A 102 -11.79 6.96 7.27
N ILE A 103 -10.59 7.07 6.67
CA ILE A 103 -9.37 6.36 7.06
C ILE A 103 -8.75 6.95 8.34
N ILE A 104 -9.02 8.22 8.63
CA ILE A 104 -8.53 8.92 9.83
C ILE A 104 -9.58 8.90 10.95
N THR A 105 -10.87 8.98 10.60
CA THR A 105 -11.94 9.23 11.58
C THR A 105 -12.68 7.97 12.04
N SER A 106 -12.55 6.85 11.33
CA SER A 106 -13.20 5.60 11.69
C SER A 106 -12.49 4.92 12.87
N LEU A 107 -13.03 5.09 14.09
CA LEU A 107 -12.47 4.49 15.31
C LEU A 107 -12.35 2.96 15.27
N LYS A 108 -13.18 2.29 14.47
CA LYS A 108 -13.11 0.82 14.29
C LYS A 108 -11.91 0.37 13.44
N GLN A 109 -11.28 1.32 12.77
CA GLN A 109 -10.36 1.08 11.65
C GLN A 109 -9.09 1.95 11.74
N LEU A 110 -8.87 2.57 12.90
CA LEU A 110 -7.75 3.48 13.10
C LEU A 110 -6.42 2.73 12.97
N ALA A 111 -5.58 3.16 12.04
CA ALA A 111 -4.22 2.67 11.95
C ALA A 111 -3.39 3.24 13.12
N HIS A 112 -2.44 2.47 13.62
CA HIS A 112 -1.46 2.95 14.60
C HIS A 112 -0.39 3.82 13.93
N PHE A 113 -0.08 3.53 12.66
CA PHE A 113 0.86 4.32 11.85
C PHE A 113 0.33 4.49 10.44
N TYR A 114 0.58 5.68 9.90
CA TYR A 114 0.34 6.02 8.49
C TYR A 114 1.69 6.17 7.80
N VAL A 115 1.86 5.52 6.65
CA VAL A 115 3.11 5.51 5.91
C VAL A 115 2.85 6.10 4.52
N LEU A 116 3.54 7.18 4.18
CA LEU A 116 3.51 7.74 2.83
C LEU A 116 4.47 6.94 1.93
N ILE A 117 4.01 6.58 0.75
CA ILE A 117 4.80 5.85 -0.25
C ILE A 117 4.56 6.48 -1.62
N GLU A 118 5.64 6.79 -2.33
CA GLU A 118 5.61 7.10 -3.75
C GLU A 118 6.11 5.88 -4.53
N VAL A 119 5.39 5.54 -5.60
CA VAL A 119 5.74 4.44 -6.49
C VAL A 119 6.31 5.04 -7.76
N LEU A 120 7.61 4.86 -7.96
CA LEU A 120 8.31 5.27 -9.18
C LEU A 120 8.23 4.12 -10.19
N GLU A 121 7.12 4.04 -10.91
CA GLU A 121 6.99 3.15 -12.05
C GLU A 121 7.28 3.93 -13.34
N GLU A 122 8.21 3.42 -14.16
CA GLU A 122 8.50 3.99 -15.47
C GLU A 122 7.46 3.47 -16.46
N GLU A 123 6.70 4.36 -17.10
CA GLU A 123 5.80 4.04 -18.23
C GLU A 123 6.53 3.45 -19.43
#